data_AF-A0A8T3XS35-F1
#
_entry.id   AF-A0A8T3XS35-F1
#
_cell.length_a   1.000
_cell.length_b   1.000
_cell.length_c   1.000
_cell.angle_alpha   90.00
_cell.angle_beta   90.00
_cell.angle_gamma   90.00
#
_symmetry.space_group_name_H-M   'P 1'
#
loop_
_entity.id
_entity.type
_entity.pdbx_description
1 polymer ?
#
loop_
_entity_poly.entity_id
_entity_poly.type
_entity_poly.pdbx_seq_one_letter_code
_entity_poly.pdbx_strand_id
1 'polypeptide(L)'
;MEFHPSKIPIVKVFDVKDEKDAEDAVEEMVRIGFSNQKKGYKVLLPKESHVAKRIGYIVTTGVNFGLRKTNQERDIRYWTYHHDKEHYAIVLISTKAFDELDL
;
A
#
# COMPACT_ATOMS: atom_id res chain seq x y z
N MET A 1 -19.54 -14.43 -1.89
CA MET A 1 -18.87 -13.88 -0.68
C MET A 1 -18.39 -12.49 -1.04
N GLU A 2 -18.55 -11.51 -0.16
CA GLU A 2 -18.04 -10.16 -0.40
C GLU A 2 -16.50 -10.15 -0.24
N PHE A 3 -15.82 -9.49 -1.18
CA PHE A 3 -14.37 -9.32 -1.17
C PHE A 3 -13.94 -8.49 0.05
N HIS A 4 -12.83 -8.87 0.71
CA HIS A 4 -12.22 -8.08 1.77
C HIS A 4 -10.72 -7.90 1.51
N PRO A 5 -10.16 -6.68 1.56
CA PRO A 5 -8.75 -6.41 1.20
C PRO A 5 -7.72 -7.19 2.01
N SER A 6 -8.06 -7.64 3.22
CA SER A 6 -7.17 -8.49 4.04
C SER A 6 -6.88 -9.87 3.44
N LYS A 7 -7.66 -10.30 2.43
CA LYS A 7 -7.45 -11.57 1.72
C LYS A 7 -6.34 -11.48 0.66
N ILE A 8 -5.94 -10.26 0.28
CA ILE A 8 -4.86 -10.07 -0.70
C ILE A 8 -3.56 -10.63 -0.12
N PRO A 9 -2.86 -11.54 -0.82
CA PRO A 9 -1.54 -12.00 -0.41
C PRO A 9 -0.54 -10.84 -0.40
N ILE A 10 0.31 -10.77 0.62
CA ILE A 10 1.22 -9.63 0.85
C ILE A 10 2.69 -10.05 0.64
N VAL A 11 3.45 -9.25 -0.11
CA VAL A 11 4.91 -9.33 -0.24
C VAL A 11 5.58 -8.87 1.05
N LYS A 12 5.21 -7.66 1.49
CA LYS A 12 5.81 -7.00 2.64
C LYS A 12 4.78 -6.15 3.38
N VAL A 13 4.91 -6.14 4.70
CA VAL A 13 4.16 -5.26 5.60
C VAL A 13 5.09 -4.16 6.08
N PHE A 14 4.65 -2.92 6.00
CA PHE A 14 5.32 -1.74 6.53
C PHE A 14 4.56 -1.26 7.74
N ASP A 15 5.22 -1.15 8.88
CA ASP A 15 4.67 -0.55 10.09
C ASP A 15 5.20 0.89 10.17
N VAL A 16 4.31 1.86 9.93
CA VAL A 16 4.64 3.26 9.69
C VAL A 16 4.08 4.09 10.83
N LYS A 17 4.97 4.83 11.52
CA LYS A 17 4.59 5.60 12.72
C LYS A 17 4.44 7.08 12.44
N ASP A 18 5.16 7.59 11.44
CA ASP A 18 5.19 9.00 11.08
C ASP A 18 5.36 9.22 9.57
N GLU A 19 5.50 10.49 9.19
CA GLU A 19 5.65 10.91 7.79
C GLU A 19 6.94 10.39 7.15
N LYS A 20 8.04 10.29 7.93
CA LYS A 20 9.33 9.84 7.41
C LYS A 20 9.31 8.34 7.15
N ASP A 21 8.76 7.56 8.09
CA ASP A 21 8.56 6.13 7.89
C ASP A 21 7.68 5.87 6.64
N ALA A 22 6.72 6.75 6.37
CA ALA A 22 5.84 6.64 5.20
C ALA A 22 6.62 6.88 3.89
N GLU A 23 7.51 7.89 3.87
CA GLU A 23 8.41 8.17 2.75
C GLU A 23 9.36 7.00 2.50
N ASP A 24 10.00 6.47 3.54
CA ASP A 24 10.91 5.32 3.44
C ASP A 24 10.17 4.07 2.91
N ALA A 25 8.94 3.83 3.37
CA ALA A 25 8.10 2.75 2.88
C ALA A 25 7.75 2.92 1.39
N VAL A 26 7.44 4.15 0.96
CA VAL A 26 7.16 4.48 -0.46
C VAL A 26 8.39 4.21 -1.31
N GLU A 27 9.56 4.70 -0.91
CA GLU A 27 10.80 4.51 -1.66
C GLU A 27 11.11 3.02 -1.84
N GLU A 28 10.93 2.23 -0.78
CA GLU A 28 11.15 0.79 -0.86
C GLU A 28 10.10 0.09 -1.75
N MET A 29 8.82 0.43 -1.65
CA MET A 29 7.77 -0.12 -2.51
C MET A 29 8.05 0.17 -3.99
N VAL A 30 8.49 1.40 -4.31
CA VAL A 30 8.84 1.78 -5.68
C VAL A 30 10.10 1.05 -6.15
N ARG A 31 11.09 0.88 -5.28
CA ARG A 31 12.32 0.14 -5.60
C ARG A 31 12.06 -1.34 -5.89
N ILE A 32 11.20 -1.99 -5.11
CA ILE A 32 10.81 -3.40 -5.33
C ILE A 32 9.88 -3.51 -6.55
N GLY A 33 9.01 -2.52 -6.75
CA GLY A 33 8.06 -2.45 -7.84
C GLY A 33 6.81 -3.32 -7.62
N PHE A 34 5.79 -3.10 -8.44
CA PHE A 34 4.49 -3.77 -8.33
C PHE A 34 4.22 -4.76 -9.48
N SER A 35 4.72 -4.49 -10.69
CA SER A 35 4.40 -5.29 -11.90
C SER A 35 4.98 -6.70 -11.86
N ASN A 36 6.11 -6.90 -11.18
CA ASN A 36 6.76 -8.20 -11.07
C ASN A 36 6.27 -9.00 -9.85
N GLN A 37 5.34 -8.44 -9.07
CA GLN A 37 4.83 -9.06 -7.85
C GLN A 37 3.41 -9.58 -8.09
N LYS A 38 3.18 -10.87 -7.82
CA LYS A 38 1.82 -11.48 -7.80
C LYS A 38 1.05 -11.20 -6.50
N LYS A 39 1.55 -10.28 -5.67
CA LYS A 39 1.11 -10.01 -4.30
C LYS A 39 1.15 -8.50 -4.06
N GLY A 40 0.39 -8.02 -3.08
CA GLY A 40 0.35 -6.61 -2.70
C GLY A 40 1.35 -6.24 -1.60
N TYR A 41 1.36 -4.96 -1.24
CA TYR A 41 2.00 -4.43 -0.04
C TYR A 41 0.92 -4.03 0.96
N LYS A 42 1.24 -4.10 2.25
CA LYS A 42 0.37 -3.61 3.32
C LYS A 42 1.12 -2.56 4.13
N VAL A 43 0.52 -1.41 4.33
CA VAL A 43 1.00 -0.37 5.25
C VAL A 43 0.08 -0.36 6.47
N LEU A 44 0.64 -0.55 7.65
CA LEU A 44 -0.02 -0.31 8.93
C LEU A 44 0.31 1.11 9.37
N LEU A 45 -0.71 1.84 9.78
CA LEU A 45 -0.59 3.22 10.22
C LEU A 45 -1.39 3.41 11.52
N PRO A 46 -0.92 4.24 12.45
CA PRO A 46 -1.60 4.49 13.71
C PRO A 46 -2.99 5.09 13.47
N LYS A 47 -3.95 4.77 14.34
CA LYS A 47 -5.32 5.34 14.26
C LYS A 47 -5.44 6.79 14.70
N GLU A 48 -4.34 7.45 15.02
CA GLU A 48 -4.35 8.88 15.30
C GLU A 48 -4.75 9.66 14.04
N SER A 49 -5.91 10.32 14.08
CA SER A 49 -6.60 10.86 12.89
C SER A 49 -5.73 11.72 11.98
N HIS A 50 -4.91 12.60 12.56
CA HIS A 50 -4.08 13.52 11.77
C HIS A 50 -2.88 12.81 11.15
N VAL A 51 -2.16 12.00 11.94
CA VAL A 51 -1.02 11.18 11.47
C VAL A 51 -1.47 10.18 10.41
N ALA A 52 -2.60 9.50 10.64
CA ALA A 52 -3.18 8.54 9.70
C ALA A 52 -3.46 9.15 8.32
N LYS A 53 -4.08 10.33 8.29
CA LYS A 53 -4.41 11.04 7.04
C LYS A 53 -3.15 11.45 6.29
N ARG A 54 -2.12 11.94 6.99
CA ARG A 54 -0.85 12.34 6.37
C ARG A 54 -0.12 11.15 5.80
N ILE A 55 0.05 10.07 6.57
CA ILE A 55 0.67 8.83 6.10
C ILE A 55 -0.08 8.30 4.88
N GLY A 56 -1.41 8.20 4.94
CA GLY A 56 -2.21 7.72 3.81
C GLY A 56 -2.04 8.56 2.55
N TYR A 57 -1.95 9.88 2.68
CA TYR A 57 -1.66 10.78 1.56
C TYR A 57 -0.24 10.55 1.00
N ILE A 58 0.78 10.50 1.86
CA ILE A 58 2.18 10.26 1.46
C ILE A 58 2.31 8.92 0.73
N VAL A 59 1.71 7.86 1.26
CA VAL A 59 1.76 6.51 0.65
C VAL A 59 1.12 6.51 -0.73
N THR A 60 -0.11 7.00 -0.85
CA THR A 60 -0.87 6.91 -2.12
C THR A 60 -0.28 7.82 -3.20
N THR A 61 0.10 9.05 -2.86
CA THR A 61 0.69 10.00 -3.82
C THR A 61 2.14 9.68 -4.12
N GLY A 62 2.93 9.32 -3.11
CA GLY A 62 4.34 8.98 -3.21
C GLY A 62 4.58 7.75 -4.07
N VAL A 63 3.77 6.68 -3.92
CA VAL A 63 3.87 5.50 -4.79
C VAL A 63 3.60 5.88 -6.24
N ASN A 64 2.53 6.64 -6.53
CA ASN A 64 2.22 7.04 -7.91
C ASN A 64 3.35 7.89 -8.52
N PHE A 65 3.85 8.85 -7.74
CA PHE A 65 4.94 9.73 -8.15
C PHE A 65 6.25 8.96 -8.39
N GLY A 66 6.64 8.08 -7.48
CA GLY A 66 7.86 7.30 -7.59
C GLY A 66 7.84 6.31 -8.76
N LEU A 67 6.70 5.64 -8.98
CA LEU A 67 6.51 4.77 -10.15
C LEU A 67 6.60 5.56 -11.46
N ARG A 68 6.01 6.77 -11.51
CA ARG A 68 6.15 7.66 -12.67
C ARG A 68 7.61 8.05 -12.92
N LYS A 69 8.34 8.47 -11.87
CA LYS A 69 9.73 8.91 -11.97
C LYS A 69 10.67 7.81 -12.45
N THR A 70 10.35 6.56 -12.10
CA THR A 70 11.13 5.36 -12.46
C THR A 70 10.61 4.65 -13.72
N ASN A 71 9.64 5.25 -14.43
CA ASN A 71 9.03 4.70 -15.65
C ASN A 71 8.44 3.29 -15.46
N GLN A 72 7.85 3.04 -14.28
CA GLN A 72 7.14 1.80 -13.96
C GLN A 72 5.62 1.94 -14.23
N GLU A 73 4.94 0.80 -14.36
CA GLU A 73 3.47 0.75 -14.45
C GLU A 73 2.83 1.38 -13.21
N ARG A 74 1.77 2.18 -13.41
CA ARG A 74 1.13 2.96 -12.35
C ARG A 74 -0.29 2.51 -12.06
N ASP A 75 -0.76 1.48 -12.76
CA ASP A 75 -2.07 0.87 -12.54
C ASP A 75 -2.07 0.05 -11.24
N ILE A 76 -2.27 0.76 -10.12
CA ILE A 76 -2.27 0.24 -8.76
C ILE A 76 -3.66 0.46 -8.15
N ARG A 77 -4.23 -0.60 -7.56
CA ARG A 77 -5.42 -0.52 -6.71
C ARG A 77 -5.00 -0.45 -5.25
N TYR A 78 -5.78 0.26 -4.45
CA TYR A 78 -5.59 0.27 -3.02
C TYR A 78 -6.91 0.36 -2.26
N TRP A 79 -6.88 -0.14 -1.02
CA TRP A 79 -8.00 -0.08 -0.09
C TRP A 79 -7.49 0.23 1.31
N THR A 80 -8.27 1.01 2.05
CA THR A 80 -8.01 1.30 3.46
C THR A 80 -9.09 0.66 4.32
N TYR A 81 -8.70 0.00 5.41
CA TYR A 81 -9.64 -0.64 6.33
C TYR A 81 -9.13 -0.63 7.78
N HIS A 82 -10.01 -0.87 8.75
CA HIS A 82 -9.63 -1.07 10.15
C HIS A 82 -8.94 -2.42 10.31
N HIS A 83 -7.64 -2.43 10.63
CA HIS A 83 -6.88 -3.66 10.76
C HIS A 83 -7.06 -4.31 12.13
N ASP A 84 -6.79 -3.54 13.18
CA ASP A 84 -6.89 -3.95 14.58
C ASP A 84 -7.35 -2.75 15.44
N LYS A 85 -7.13 -2.78 16.76
CA LYS A 85 -7.52 -1.68 17.66
C LYS A 85 -6.68 -0.42 17.45
N GLU A 86 -5.42 -0.55 17.08
CA GLU A 86 -4.41 0.49 17.07
C GLU A 86 -4.08 0.98 15.65
N HIS A 87 -4.33 0.15 14.63
CA HIS A 87 -3.93 0.42 13.25
C HIS A 87 -5.08 0.46 12.26
N TYR A 88 -4.99 1.38 11.30
CA TYR A 88 -5.56 1.18 9.97
C TYR A 88 -4.56 0.40 9.10
N ALA A 89 -5.06 -0.25 8.05
CA ALA A 89 -4.23 -0.82 7.01
C ALA A 89 -4.58 -0.21 5.65
N ILE A 90 -3.56 0.11 4.86
CA ILE A 90 -3.66 0.35 3.42
C ILE A 90 -3.06 -0.86 2.71
N VAL A 91 -3.80 -1.50 1.82
CA VAL A 91 -3.27 -2.53 0.95
C VAL A 91 -3.13 -1.96 -0.45
N LEU A 92 -1.98 -2.12 -1.09
CA LEU A 92 -1.70 -1.68 -2.45
C LEU A 92 -1.26 -2.87 -3.31
N ILE A 93 -1.80 -3.01 -4.52
CA ILE A 93 -1.45 -4.10 -5.45
C ILE A 93 -1.61 -3.60 -6.90
N SER A 94 -0.82 -4.12 -7.84
CA SER A 94 -1.07 -3.83 -9.25
C SER A 94 -2.41 -4.42 -9.69
N THR A 95 -3.14 -3.72 -10.56
CA THR A 95 -4.41 -4.23 -11.12
C THR A 95 -4.21 -5.60 -11.77
N LYS A 96 -3.13 -5.76 -12.55
CA LYS A 96 -2.77 -7.04 -13.19
C LYS A 96 -2.62 -8.17 -12.19
N ALA A 97 -1.88 -7.95 -11.09
CA ALA A 97 -1.72 -8.99 -10.07
C ALA A 97 -3.01 -9.26 -9.32
N PHE A 98 -3.87 -8.24 -9.11
CA PHE A 98 -5.17 -8.42 -8.49
C PHE A 98 -6.12 -9.26 -9.35
N ASP A 99 -6.18 -9.00 -10.66
CA ASP A 99 -7.07 -9.74 -11.56
C ASP A 99 -6.64 -11.22 -11.73
N GLU A 100 -5.39 -11.57 -11.37
CA GLU A 100 -4.92 -12.96 -11.27
C GLU A 100 -5.33 -13.65 -9.94
N LEU A 101 -5.76 -12.88 -8.93
CA LEU A 101 -6.30 -13.41 -7.70
C LEU A 101 -7.80 -13.66 -7.93
N ASP A 102 -8.21 -14.93 -7.90
CA ASP A 102 -9.62 -15.36 -8.01
C ASP A 102 -10.42 -14.96 -6.74
N LEU A 103 -10.54 -13.65 -6.49
CA LEU A 103 -11.01 -13.02 -5.25
C LEU A 103 -12.19 -12.08 -5.44
#